data_AF-A0A453J7G5-F1
#
_entry.id   AF-A0A453J7G5-F1
#
_cell.length_a   1.000
_cell.length_b   1.000
_cell.length_c   1.000
_cell.angle_alpha   90.00
_cell.angle_beta   90.00
_cell.angle_gamma   90.00
#
_symmetry.space_group_name_H-M   'P 1'
#
loop_
_entity.id
_entity.type
_entity.pdbx_description
1 polymer ?
#
loop_
_entity_poly.entity_id
_entity_poly.type
_entity_poly.pdbx_seq_one_letter_code
_entity_poly.pdbx_strand_id
1 'polypeptide(L)'
;MDVDCEVSAAAAAAVTNGLGGGEQAAAAPVSADQLDVEAYAAQYSGRTRVARLLFIAERCGVEAIQLEALRMAHDEARAREDTVLYLDAVLKINSRLGPRYRHDQAWVDSVNRRAEQRKEKLETELNGYRTNLIKESIRMGYNDIGDFFYAHGHLSEAFKSYIRTRDYCTTSKHIVQMCMHVILVSIELGQFAHVTNYVSKAEQTPDTLDAVIVAKLRAAAGLANLETKKYKLAARKFLETGPELGSNYSEVIAPQDVAVYGALCALASFDRSELKVYLLFFFFCCVPSVWSVGYGYTEI
;
A
#
# COMPACT_ATOMS: atom_id res chain seq x y z
N MET A 1 -56.13 -8.28 19.85
CA MET A 1 -56.82 -7.00 19.65
C MET A 1 -56.29 -6.04 20.69
N ASP A 2 -55.12 -5.51 20.36
CA ASP A 2 -54.75 -4.09 20.37
C ASP A 2 -55.67 -3.15 21.15
N VAL A 3 -55.12 -2.30 22.02
CA VAL A 3 -54.72 -0.92 21.70
C VAL A 3 -54.31 -0.20 22.99
N ASP A 4 -53.26 0.59 22.84
CA ASP A 4 -52.52 1.45 23.77
C ASP A 4 -53.34 2.43 24.63
N CYS A 5 -52.75 2.91 25.73
CA CYS A 5 -52.68 4.36 25.97
C CYS A 5 -51.64 4.78 27.02
N GLU A 6 -50.88 5.79 26.63
CA GLU A 6 -49.83 6.52 27.34
C GLU A 6 -50.31 7.21 28.62
N VAL A 7 -49.38 7.46 29.55
CA VAL A 7 -49.45 8.65 30.41
C VAL A 7 -48.09 9.36 30.42
N SER A 8 -48.15 10.63 30.06
CA SER A 8 -47.05 11.57 29.82
C SER A 8 -46.52 12.24 31.10
N ALA A 9 -45.21 12.54 31.05
CA ALA A 9 -44.48 13.72 31.54
C ALA A 9 -44.57 14.22 33.01
N ALA A 10 -43.34 14.35 33.56
CA ALA A 10 -42.82 15.48 34.32
C ALA A 10 -43.38 15.79 35.73
N ALA A 11 -42.55 15.53 36.76
CA ALA A 11 -42.10 16.55 37.73
C ALA A 11 -41.26 15.91 38.84
N ALA A 12 -39.97 16.26 38.92
CA ALA A 12 -39.25 16.53 40.17
C ALA A 12 -37.84 17.01 39.83
N ALA A 13 -37.69 18.32 39.74
CA ALA A 13 -36.42 19.00 39.66
C ALA A 13 -35.69 19.00 41.02
N ALA A 14 -34.37 19.19 40.92
CA ALA A 14 -33.47 19.78 41.91
C ALA A 14 -33.01 18.90 43.09
N VAL A 15 -31.77 18.39 42.98
CA VAL A 15 -30.68 18.83 43.88
C VAL A 15 -29.38 18.93 43.07
N THR A 16 -28.94 20.16 42.87
CA THR A 16 -27.59 20.54 42.44
C THR A 16 -26.63 20.49 43.62
N ASN A 17 -25.44 19.92 43.42
CA ASN A 17 -24.14 20.25 44.03
C ASN A 17 -23.14 19.26 43.40
N GLY A 18 -22.12 19.61 42.61
CA GLY A 18 -21.29 20.80 42.64
C GLY A 18 -19.88 20.38 43.05
N LEU A 19 -19.09 19.81 42.13
CA LEU A 19 -17.61 19.77 42.23
C LEU A 19 -17.04 19.82 40.81
N GLY A 20 -16.59 21.01 40.42
CA GLY A 20 -15.79 21.23 39.24
C GLY A 20 -14.36 20.77 39.48
N GLY A 21 -13.83 20.08 38.48
CA GLY A 21 -12.41 19.78 38.31
C GLY A 21 -12.21 19.60 36.81
N GLY A 22 -11.45 20.51 36.19
CA GLY A 22 -11.34 20.62 34.73
C GLY A 22 -10.96 19.31 34.06
N GLU A 23 -11.88 18.79 33.27
CA GLU A 23 -11.60 17.79 32.25
C GLU A 23 -10.78 18.49 31.17
N GLN A 24 -9.46 18.43 31.29
CA GLN A 24 -8.59 18.61 30.14
C GLN A 24 -8.98 17.52 29.16
N ALA A 25 -9.77 17.94 28.16
CA ALA A 25 -10.12 17.13 27.01
C ALA A 25 -8.84 16.46 26.52
N ALA A 26 -8.82 15.13 26.63
CA ALA A 26 -7.77 14.30 26.10
C ALA A 26 -7.49 14.76 24.66
N ALA A 27 -6.20 15.04 24.39
CA ALA A 27 -5.74 15.55 23.11
C ALA A 27 -6.41 14.81 21.95
N ALA A 28 -7.07 15.58 21.08
CA ALA A 28 -7.69 15.09 19.88
C ALA A 28 -6.67 14.26 19.05
N PRO A 29 -7.12 13.21 18.33
CA PRO A 29 -6.25 12.52 17.39
C PRO A 29 -5.71 13.55 16.39
N VAL A 30 -4.39 13.54 16.18
CA VAL A 30 -3.60 14.40 15.27
C VAL A 30 -4.48 15.25 14.35
N SER A 31 -4.61 16.54 14.65
CA SER A 31 -5.32 17.48 13.78
C SER A 31 -4.76 17.35 12.36
N ALA A 32 -5.61 17.12 11.37
CA ALA A 32 -5.23 17.01 9.96
C ALA A 32 -4.33 18.18 9.49
N ASP A 33 -4.38 19.31 10.18
CA ASP A 33 -3.54 20.50 10.00
C ASP A 33 -2.03 20.28 10.20
N GLN A 34 -1.57 19.12 10.70
CA GLN A 34 -0.16 18.81 10.94
C GLN A 34 0.41 17.72 10.02
N LEU A 35 -0.33 17.24 9.01
CA LEU A 35 0.20 16.22 8.10
C LEU A 35 1.25 16.82 7.14
N ASP A 36 2.50 16.43 7.33
CA ASP A 36 3.57 16.67 6.36
C ASP A 36 3.44 15.67 5.19
N VAL A 37 2.91 16.17 4.07
CA VAL A 37 2.68 15.38 2.85
C VAL A 37 4.00 14.89 2.24
N GLU A 38 5.06 15.69 2.32
CA GLU A 38 6.35 15.36 1.72
C GLU A 38 7.03 14.23 2.49
N ALA A 39 7.08 14.34 3.82
CA ALA A 39 7.63 13.32 4.69
C ALA A 39 6.82 12.01 4.62
N TYR A 40 5.49 12.09 4.47
CA TYR A 40 4.66 10.91 4.25
C TYR A 40 4.97 10.26 2.89
N ALA A 41 4.95 11.05 1.81
CA ALA A 41 5.16 10.52 0.46
C ALA A 41 6.57 9.95 0.27
N ALA A 42 7.59 10.47 0.95
CA ALA A 42 8.97 9.98 0.87
C ALA A 42 9.16 8.52 1.32
N GLN A 43 8.23 7.97 2.10
CA GLN A 43 8.25 6.58 2.55
C GLN A 43 7.86 5.58 1.46
N TYR A 44 7.27 6.07 0.37
CA TYR A 44 6.72 5.24 -0.69
C TYR A 44 7.35 5.57 -2.04
N SER A 45 7.43 4.55 -2.89
CA SER A 45 7.89 4.65 -4.26
C SER A 45 6.87 4.02 -5.20
N GLY A 46 7.03 4.15 -6.51
CA GLY A 46 6.14 3.46 -7.44
C GLY A 46 4.78 4.15 -7.58
N ARG A 47 3.81 3.38 -8.06
CA ARG A 47 2.43 3.85 -8.28
C ARG A 47 1.67 4.04 -6.97
N THR A 48 2.01 3.29 -5.92
CA THR A 48 1.39 3.43 -4.59
C THR A 48 1.59 4.83 -4.01
N ARG A 49 2.73 5.48 -4.28
CA ARG A 49 3.00 6.86 -3.86
C ARG A 49 1.95 7.82 -4.42
N VAL A 50 1.71 7.74 -5.73
CA VAL A 50 0.71 8.59 -6.42
C VAL A 50 -0.70 8.26 -5.94
N ALA A 51 -1.04 6.96 -5.85
CA ALA A 51 -2.35 6.54 -5.36
C ALA A 51 -2.66 7.05 -3.95
N ARG A 52 -1.66 7.02 -3.05
CA ARG A 52 -1.79 7.55 -1.69
C ARG A 52 -1.91 9.08 -1.65
N LEU A 53 -1.14 9.79 -2.47
CA LEU A 53 -1.26 11.25 -2.61
C LEU A 53 -2.66 11.65 -3.08
N LEU A 54 -3.20 10.95 -4.08
CA LEU A 54 -4.56 11.16 -4.57
C LEU A 54 -5.59 10.88 -3.47
N PHE A 55 -5.42 9.81 -2.70
CA PHE A 55 -6.29 9.49 -1.57
C PHE A 55 -6.26 10.59 -0.48
N ILE A 56 -5.07 11.10 -0.12
CA ILE A 56 -4.92 12.20 0.83
C ILE A 56 -5.65 13.45 0.31
N ALA A 57 -5.46 13.78 -0.97
CA ALA A 57 -6.12 14.93 -1.60
C ALA A 57 -7.65 14.84 -1.58
N GLU A 58 -8.22 13.64 -1.63
CA GLU A 58 -9.67 13.42 -1.58
C GLU A 58 -10.24 13.45 -0.15
N ARG A 59 -9.45 13.08 0.86
CA ARG A 59 -9.96 12.81 2.22
C ARG A 59 -9.55 13.82 3.28
N CYS A 60 -8.48 14.58 3.07
CA CYS A 60 -7.92 15.45 4.11
C CYS A 60 -8.85 16.60 4.52
N GLY A 61 -9.59 17.19 3.58
CA GLY A 61 -10.50 18.32 3.85
C GLY A 61 -9.79 19.67 4.09
N VAL A 62 -8.46 19.70 4.15
CA VAL A 62 -7.64 20.92 4.25
C VAL A 62 -7.11 21.30 2.86
N GLU A 63 -7.47 22.49 2.38
CA GLU A 63 -7.14 22.92 1.00
C GLU A 63 -5.64 22.97 0.72
N ALA A 64 -4.83 23.46 1.66
CA ALA A 64 -3.38 23.54 1.50
C ALA A 64 -2.75 22.15 1.28
N ILE A 65 -3.14 21.17 2.10
CA ILE A 65 -2.67 19.78 2.01
C ILE A 65 -3.18 19.12 0.73
N GLN A 66 -4.43 19.37 0.36
CA GLN A 66 -5.00 18.88 -0.89
C GLN A 66 -4.20 19.35 -2.10
N LEU A 67 -3.94 20.66 -2.20
CA LEU A 67 -3.22 21.24 -3.32
C LEU A 67 -1.78 20.74 -3.38
N GLU A 68 -1.11 20.60 -2.24
CA GLU A 68 0.26 20.06 -2.19
C GLU A 68 0.31 18.59 -2.62
N ALA A 69 -0.61 17.76 -2.13
CA ALA A 69 -0.68 16.35 -2.51
C ALA A 69 -0.97 16.18 -4.02
N LEU A 70 -1.86 17.00 -4.58
CA LEU A 70 -2.15 16.99 -6.02
C LEU A 70 -0.96 17.49 -6.85
N ARG A 71 -0.23 18.49 -6.38
CA ARG A 71 1.00 19.00 -7.00
C ARG A 71 2.03 17.87 -7.13
N MET A 72 2.30 17.18 -6.02
CA MET A 72 3.22 16.06 -5.98
C MET A 72 2.75 14.88 -6.85
N ALA A 73 1.46 14.55 -6.81
CA ALA A 73 0.88 13.47 -7.61
C ALA A 73 1.05 13.73 -9.12
N HIS A 74 0.78 14.97 -9.56
CA HIS A 74 0.99 15.41 -10.93
C HIS A 74 2.46 15.31 -11.35
N ASP A 75 3.37 15.85 -10.54
CA ASP A 75 4.80 15.89 -10.88
C ASP A 75 5.40 14.47 -10.96
N GLU A 76 5.01 13.57 -10.05
CA GLU A 76 5.42 12.17 -10.06
C GLU A 76 4.81 11.39 -11.25
N ALA A 77 3.52 11.60 -11.57
CA ALA A 77 2.89 10.96 -12.73
C ALA A 77 3.53 11.40 -14.05
N ARG A 78 3.85 12.70 -14.18
CA ARG A 78 4.52 13.25 -15.36
C ARG A 78 5.95 12.72 -15.51
N ALA A 79 6.69 12.58 -14.40
CA ALA A 79 8.04 12.01 -14.41
C ALA A 79 8.07 10.54 -14.82
N ARG A 80 7.00 9.79 -14.54
CA ARG A 80 6.85 8.36 -14.89
C ARG A 80 6.28 8.12 -16.28
N GLU A 81 5.85 9.16 -16.98
CA GLU A 81 5.10 9.05 -18.23
C GLU A 81 3.78 8.24 -18.09
N ASP A 82 3.20 8.18 -16.88
CA ASP A 82 1.89 7.57 -16.66
C ASP A 82 0.79 8.58 -17.00
N THR A 83 0.30 8.49 -18.24
CA THR A 83 -0.75 9.39 -18.74
C THR A 83 -2.08 9.21 -18.01
N VAL A 84 -2.37 8.03 -17.47
CA VAL A 84 -3.65 7.75 -16.79
C VAL A 84 -3.69 8.51 -15.46
N LEU A 85 -2.66 8.35 -14.63
CA LEU A 85 -2.58 9.06 -13.35
C LEU A 85 -2.36 10.57 -13.54
N TYR A 86 -1.63 10.97 -14.59
CA TYR A 86 -1.46 12.38 -14.92
C TYR A 86 -2.80 13.05 -15.23
N LEU A 87 -3.63 12.46 -16.09
CA LEU A 87 -4.94 13.02 -16.45
C LEU A 87 -5.87 13.10 -15.24
N ASP A 88 -5.83 12.07 -14.38
CA ASP A 88 -6.60 12.06 -13.13
C ASP A 88 -6.16 13.18 -12.16
N ALA A 89 -4.85 13.38 -12.00
CA ALA A 89 -4.31 14.47 -11.19
C ALA A 89 -4.71 15.85 -11.75
N VAL A 90 -4.58 16.07 -13.07
CA VAL A 90 -4.96 17.32 -13.72
C VAL A 90 -6.45 17.63 -13.53
N LEU A 91 -7.31 16.62 -13.70
CA LEU A 91 -8.75 16.75 -13.49
C LEU A 91 -9.06 17.20 -12.05
N LYS A 92 -8.43 16.55 -11.06
CA LYS A 92 -8.61 16.87 -9.63
C LYS A 92 -8.02 18.22 -9.24
N ILE A 93 -6.93 18.67 -9.87
CA ILE A 93 -6.36 20.01 -9.66
C ILE A 93 -7.36 21.09 -10.09
N ASN A 94 -8.09 20.86 -11.18
CA ASN A 94 -9.12 21.76 -11.69
C ASN A 94 -8.62 23.21 -11.83
N SER A 95 -7.42 23.38 -12.42
CA SER A 95 -6.73 24.66 -12.64
C SER A 95 -6.37 25.49 -11.39
N ARG A 96 -6.43 24.91 -10.18
CA ARG A 96 -6.12 25.63 -8.92
C ARG A 96 -4.63 25.90 -8.69
N LEU A 97 -3.73 25.12 -9.30
CA LEU A 97 -2.27 25.22 -9.11
C LEU A 97 -1.54 26.08 -10.18
N GLY A 98 -2.29 26.82 -11.01
CA GLY A 98 -1.74 27.68 -12.05
C GLY A 98 -1.49 26.98 -13.40
N PRO A 99 -0.93 27.69 -14.40
CA PRO A 99 -0.90 27.23 -15.79
C PRO A 99 -0.07 25.96 -16.05
N ARG A 100 1.00 25.74 -15.27
CA ARG A 100 1.90 24.58 -15.42
C ARG A 100 1.19 23.24 -15.19
N TYR A 101 0.16 23.24 -14.36
CA TYR A 101 -0.59 22.05 -13.94
C TYR A 101 -1.88 21.85 -14.74
N ARG A 102 -2.02 22.57 -15.85
CA ARG A 102 -3.14 22.40 -16.78
C ARG A 102 -2.88 21.23 -17.72
N HIS A 103 -3.97 20.73 -18.29
CA HIS A 103 -3.94 19.68 -19.28
C HIS A 103 -3.10 20.04 -20.51
N ASP A 104 -2.00 19.32 -20.68
CA ASP A 104 -1.09 19.38 -21.83
C ASP A 104 -1.35 18.20 -22.78
N GLN A 105 -2.25 18.39 -23.75
CA GLN A 105 -2.62 17.37 -24.74
C GLN A 105 -1.43 16.97 -25.61
N ALA A 106 -0.58 17.94 -26.00
CA ALA A 106 0.58 17.67 -26.85
C ALA A 106 1.59 16.75 -26.15
N TRP A 107 1.79 16.93 -24.84
CA TRP A 107 2.61 16.02 -24.04
C TRP A 107 2.00 14.62 -24.01
N VAL A 108 0.69 14.48 -23.71
CA VAL A 108 -0.01 13.19 -23.68
C VAL A 108 0.11 12.45 -25.02
N ASP A 109 -0.15 13.14 -26.13
CA ASP A 109 -0.04 12.55 -27.47
C ASP A 109 1.39 12.11 -27.77
N SER A 110 2.38 12.90 -27.36
CA SER A 110 3.80 12.57 -27.56
C SER A 110 4.22 11.32 -26.78
N VAL A 111 3.74 11.16 -25.54
CA VAL A 111 4.02 10.01 -24.68
C VAL A 111 3.36 8.77 -25.27
N ASN A 112 2.06 8.85 -25.59
CA ASN A 112 1.33 7.74 -26.19
C ASN A 112 1.96 7.26 -27.51
N ARG A 113 2.40 8.20 -28.36
CA ARG A 113 3.10 7.84 -29.60
C ARG A 113 4.42 7.12 -29.35
N ARG A 114 5.22 7.56 -28.37
CA ARG A 114 6.46 6.87 -27.99
C ARG A 114 6.18 5.49 -27.40
N ALA A 115 5.14 5.38 -26.57
CA ALA A 115 4.71 4.14 -25.95
C ALA A 115 4.32 3.10 -27.00
N GLU A 116 3.52 3.47 -28.01
CA GLU A 116 3.10 2.53 -29.06
C GLU A 116 4.30 2.03 -29.89
N GLN A 117 5.23 2.91 -30.26
CA GLN A 117 6.47 2.49 -30.94
C GLN A 117 7.31 1.53 -30.10
N ARG A 118 7.40 1.77 -28.78
CA ARG A 118 8.13 0.89 -27.88
C ARG A 118 7.44 -0.46 -27.73
N LYS A 119 6.12 -0.48 -27.66
CA LYS A 119 5.29 -1.69 -27.60
C LYS A 119 5.50 -2.56 -28.85
N GLU A 120 5.37 -1.99 -30.05
CA GLU A 120 5.59 -2.72 -31.31
C GLU A 120 6.99 -3.36 -31.37
N LYS A 121 8.01 -2.63 -30.90
CA LYS A 121 9.39 -3.14 -30.82
C LYS A 121 9.50 -4.33 -29.86
N LEU A 122 8.95 -4.23 -28.64
CA LEU A 122 8.98 -5.31 -27.65
C LEU A 122 8.22 -6.55 -28.13
N GLU A 123 7.08 -6.37 -28.80
CA GLU A 123 6.30 -7.46 -29.38
C GLU A 123 7.07 -8.17 -30.51
N THR A 124 7.77 -7.40 -31.36
CA THR A 124 8.62 -7.95 -32.42
C THR A 124 9.79 -8.75 -31.85
N GLU A 125 10.47 -8.23 -30.83
CA GLU A 125 11.57 -8.90 -30.13
C GLU A 125 11.08 -10.22 -29.48
N LEU A 126 9.95 -10.18 -28.77
CA LEU A 126 9.34 -11.36 -28.15
C LEU A 126 8.96 -12.41 -29.20
N ASN A 127 8.40 -12.01 -30.34
CA ASN A 127 8.08 -12.94 -31.41
C ASN A 127 9.35 -13.62 -31.95
N GLY A 128 10.44 -12.88 -32.12
CA GLY A 128 11.74 -13.44 -32.47
C GLY A 128 12.22 -14.50 -31.46
N TYR A 129 12.13 -14.21 -30.16
CA TYR A 129 12.49 -15.18 -29.12
C TYR A 129 11.61 -16.44 -29.14
N ARG A 130 10.31 -16.28 -29.43
CA ARG A 130 9.36 -17.40 -29.56
C ARG A 130 9.68 -18.28 -30.76
N THR A 131 10.02 -17.69 -31.92
CA THR A 131 10.45 -18.45 -33.10
C THR A 131 11.73 -19.23 -32.83
N ASN A 132 12.66 -18.65 -32.07
CA ASN A 132 13.93 -19.29 -31.71
C ASN A 132 13.81 -20.29 -30.54
N LEU A 133 12.64 -20.38 -29.89
CA LEU A 133 12.33 -21.30 -28.79
C LEU A 133 13.28 -21.20 -27.58
N ILE A 134 13.85 -20.01 -27.33
CA ILE A 134 14.75 -19.78 -26.19
C ILE A 134 13.92 -19.40 -24.96
N LYS A 135 13.66 -20.37 -24.07
CA LYS A 135 12.77 -20.19 -22.90
C LYS A 135 13.10 -18.97 -22.06
N GLU A 136 14.38 -18.76 -21.73
CA GLU A 136 14.80 -17.65 -20.88
C GLU A 136 14.58 -16.29 -21.57
N SER A 137 14.89 -16.17 -22.86
CA SER A 137 14.62 -14.96 -23.63
C SER A 137 13.12 -14.67 -23.76
N ILE A 138 12.28 -15.72 -23.91
CA ILE A 138 10.82 -15.55 -23.93
C ILE A 138 10.33 -15.08 -22.55
N ARG A 139 10.86 -15.65 -21.46
CA ARG A 139 10.52 -15.24 -20.09
C ARG A 139 10.88 -13.77 -19.84
N MET A 140 12.10 -13.37 -20.19
CA MET A 140 12.55 -11.99 -20.07
C MET A 140 11.75 -11.04 -20.96
N GLY A 141 11.44 -11.42 -22.19
CA GLY A 141 10.59 -10.61 -23.08
C GLY A 141 9.18 -10.38 -22.53
N TYR A 142 8.57 -11.39 -21.88
CA TYR A 142 7.28 -11.18 -21.20
C TYR A 142 7.40 -10.30 -19.95
N ASN A 143 8.50 -10.38 -19.20
CA ASN A 143 8.76 -9.47 -18.08
C ASN A 143 8.92 -8.02 -18.58
N ASP A 144 9.71 -7.79 -19.62
CA ASP A 144 9.94 -6.45 -20.18
C ASP A 144 8.63 -5.82 -20.69
N ILE A 145 7.76 -6.62 -21.32
CA ILE A 145 6.42 -6.19 -21.72
C ILE A 145 5.54 -5.88 -20.49
N GLY A 146 5.63 -6.70 -19.45
CA GLY A 146 4.93 -6.48 -18.18
C GLY A 146 5.35 -5.17 -17.50
N ASP A 147 6.66 -4.94 -17.40
CA ASP A 147 7.25 -3.72 -16.85
C ASP A 147 6.84 -2.49 -17.67
N PHE A 148 6.87 -2.61 -19.00
CA PHE A 148 6.39 -1.58 -19.92
C PHE A 148 4.93 -1.21 -19.65
N PHE A 149 4.01 -2.18 -19.64
CA PHE A 149 2.59 -1.88 -19.41
C PHE A 149 2.33 -1.36 -18.00
N TYR A 150 3.07 -1.85 -16.99
CA TYR A 150 2.97 -1.37 -15.62
C TYR A 150 3.40 0.09 -15.48
N ALA A 151 4.49 0.50 -16.14
CA ALA A 151 4.97 1.88 -16.15
C ALA A 151 3.94 2.84 -16.78
N HIS A 152 3.24 2.41 -17.84
CA HIS A 152 2.25 3.23 -18.56
C HIS A 152 0.82 3.15 -17.97
N GLY A 153 0.63 2.44 -16.85
CA GLY A 153 -0.67 2.36 -16.17
C GLY A 153 -1.66 1.35 -16.73
N HIS A 154 -1.24 0.51 -17.68
CA HIS A 154 -2.06 -0.59 -18.23
C HIS A 154 -1.95 -1.86 -17.39
N LEU A 155 -2.47 -1.81 -16.15
CA LEU A 155 -2.30 -2.88 -15.15
C LEU A 155 -2.85 -4.23 -15.59
N SER A 156 -3.97 -4.28 -16.31
CA SER A 156 -4.56 -5.54 -16.79
C SER A 156 -3.67 -6.27 -17.81
N GLU A 157 -3.00 -5.53 -18.69
CA GLU A 157 -2.07 -6.11 -19.68
C GLU A 157 -0.73 -6.49 -19.05
N ALA A 158 -0.26 -5.70 -18.07
CA ALA A 158 0.89 -6.06 -17.26
C ALA A 158 0.67 -7.40 -16.53
N PHE A 159 -0.49 -7.55 -15.86
CA PHE A 159 -0.87 -8.79 -15.17
C PHE A 159 -0.86 -10.02 -16.11
N LYS A 160 -1.45 -9.89 -17.30
CA LYS A 160 -1.46 -10.97 -18.31
C LYS A 160 -0.04 -11.34 -18.74
N SER A 161 0.82 -10.35 -18.94
CA SER A 161 2.21 -10.56 -19.39
C SER A 161 3.03 -11.27 -18.32
N TYR A 162 2.94 -10.85 -17.05
CA TYR A 162 3.63 -11.53 -15.96
C TYR A 162 3.16 -12.98 -15.77
N ILE A 163 1.87 -13.26 -15.86
CA ILE A 163 1.38 -14.64 -15.72
C ILE A 163 1.85 -15.54 -16.87
N ARG A 164 2.00 -15.00 -18.09
CA ARG A 164 2.51 -15.76 -19.24
C ARG A 164 3.94 -16.26 -19.03
N THR A 165 4.74 -15.61 -18.18
CA THR A 165 6.11 -16.06 -17.86
C THR A 165 6.14 -17.44 -17.20
N ARG A 166 5.03 -17.86 -16.54
CA ARG A 166 4.89 -19.12 -15.81
C ARG A 166 5.34 -20.33 -16.62
N ASP A 167 4.97 -20.38 -17.89
CA ASP A 167 5.21 -21.55 -18.76
C ASP A 167 6.69 -21.64 -19.20
N TYR A 168 7.47 -20.58 -18.95
CA TYR A 168 8.88 -20.44 -19.29
C TYR A 168 9.79 -20.40 -18.06
N CYS A 169 9.24 -20.52 -16.84
CA CYS A 169 10.03 -20.65 -15.61
C CYS A 169 10.75 -22.01 -15.57
N THR A 170 12.06 -21.97 -15.32
CA THR A 170 12.93 -23.16 -15.24
C THR A 170 13.56 -23.35 -13.85
N THR A 171 13.52 -22.32 -13.00
CA THR A 171 14.07 -22.34 -11.64
C THR A 171 13.02 -21.88 -10.64
N SER A 172 13.17 -22.27 -9.38
CA SER A 172 12.36 -21.77 -8.25
C SER A 172 12.41 -20.24 -8.15
N LYS A 173 13.59 -19.63 -8.38
CA LYS A 173 13.76 -18.18 -8.40
C LYS A 173 12.88 -17.50 -9.45
N HIS A 174 12.74 -18.09 -10.63
CA HIS A 174 11.84 -17.55 -11.68
C HIS A 174 10.38 -17.58 -11.23
N ILE A 175 9.96 -18.67 -10.56
CA ILE A 175 8.59 -18.80 -10.03
C ILE A 175 8.33 -17.75 -8.96
N VAL A 176 9.24 -17.58 -8.01
CA VAL A 176 9.12 -16.58 -6.93
C VAL A 176 9.08 -15.18 -7.50
N GLN A 177 9.99 -14.82 -8.42
CA GLN A 177 10.01 -13.51 -9.06
C GLN A 177 8.69 -13.21 -9.79
N MET A 178 8.18 -14.17 -10.58
CA MET A 178 6.87 -14.03 -11.22
C MET A 178 5.76 -13.79 -10.17
N CYS A 179 5.73 -14.56 -9.08
CA CYS A 179 4.74 -14.37 -8.03
C CYS A 179 4.81 -12.95 -7.44
N MET A 180 6.01 -12.41 -7.23
CA MET A 180 6.20 -11.04 -6.72
C MET A 180 5.62 -9.98 -7.67
N HIS A 181 5.88 -10.07 -8.98
CA HIS A 181 5.30 -9.15 -9.96
C HIS A 181 3.77 -9.26 -10.02
N VAL A 182 3.24 -10.49 -10.00
CA VAL A 182 1.78 -10.72 -10.01
C VAL A 182 1.12 -10.19 -8.74
N ILE A 183 1.75 -10.35 -7.57
CA ILE A 183 1.28 -9.80 -6.29
C ILE A 183 1.23 -8.28 -6.38
N LEU A 184 2.30 -7.63 -6.82
CA LEU A 184 2.37 -6.16 -6.97
C LEU A 184 1.20 -5.63 -7.80
N VAL A 185 1.01 -6.14 -9.02
CA VAL A 185 -0.07 -5.69 -9.91
C VAL A 185 -1.46 -6.04 -9.36
N SER A 186 -1.60 -7.19 -8.68
CA SER A 186 -2.89 -7.59 -8.08
C SER A 186 -3.31 -6.68 -6.93
N ILE A 187 -2.36 -6.20 -6.13
CA ILE A 187 -2.63 -5.22 -5.07
C ILE A 187 -3.15 -3.92 -5.69
N GLU A 188 -2.52 -3.44 -6.75
CA GLU A 188 -2.96 -2.21 -7.43
C GLU A 188 -4.30 -2.34 -8.16
N LEU A 189 -4.62 -3.53 -8.68
CA LEU A 189 -5.94 -3.83 -9.24
C LEU A 189 -7.02 -4.07 -8.16
N GLY A 190 -6.65 -4.10 -6.88
CA GLY A 190 -7.56 -4.43 -5.76
C GLY A 190 -8.02 -5.89 -5.74
N GLN A 191 -7.32 -6.80 -6.44
CA GLN A 191 -7.70 -8.21 -6.58
C GLN A 191 -6.98 -9.08 -5.53
N PHE A 192 -7.36 -8.94 -4.26
CA PHE A 192 -6.68 -9.60 -3.13
C PHE A 192 -6.82 -11.14 -3.08
N ALA A 193 -7.79 -11.70 -3.80
CA ALA A 193 -7.88 -13.15 -4.00
C ALA A 193 -6.65 -13.70 -4.75
N HIS A 194 -6.20 -13.01 -5.79
CA HIS A 194 -4.98 -13.37 -6.50
C HIS A 194 -3.75 -13.24 -5.60
N VAL A 195 -3.66 -12.16 -4.81
CA VAL A 195 -2.55 -11.95 -3.86
C VAL A 195 -2.40 -13.16 -2.93
N THR A 196 -3.50 -13.62 -2.32
CA THR A 196 -3.47 -14.78 -1.40
C THR A 196 -2.99 -16.06 -2.09
N ASN A 197 -3.45 -16.31 -3.32
CA ASN A 197 -3.10 -17.49 -4.10
C ASN A 197 -1.61 -17.48 -4.49
N TYR A 198 -1.11 -16.34 -4.96
CA TYR A 198 0.29 -16.22 -5.40
C TYR A 198 1.27 -16.12 -4.23
N VAL A 199 0.87 -15.58 -3.07
CA VAL A 199 1.67 -15.69 -1.84
C VAL A 199 1.81 -17.15 -1.44
N SER A 200 0.71 -17.89 -1.35
CA SER A 200 0.73 -19.32 -1.01
C SER A 200 1.60 -20.12 -1.98
N LYS A 201 1.52 -19.81 -3.28
CA LYS A 201 2.35 -20.43 -4.32
C LYS A 201 3.85 -20.14 -4.13
N ALA A 202 4.20 -18.89 -3.82
CA ALA A 202 5.60 -18.52 -3.58
C ALA A 202 6.15 -19.23 -2.33
N GLU A 203 5.39 -19.27 -1.23
CA GLU A 203 5.78 -19.93 0.02
C GLU A 203 5.95 -21.46 -0.11
N GLN A 204 5.22 -22.10 -1.04
CA GLN A 204 5.31 -23.54 -1.30
C GLN A 204 6.46 -23.93 -2.24
N THR A 205 7.23 -22.96 -2.74
CA THR A 205 8.36 -23.26 -3.62
C THR A 205 9.48 -23.94 -2.81
N PRO A 206 10.06 -25.06 -3.26
CA PRO A 206 10.93 -25.93 -2.45
C PRO A 206 12.28 -25.33 -2.01
N ASP A 207 12.66 -24.16 -2.55
CA ASP A 207 13.93 -23.51 -2.23
C ASP A 207 13.79 -22.57 -1.02
N THR A 208 14.84 -22.47 -0.22
CA THR A 208 14.92 -21.49 0.87
C THR A 208 14.81 -20.08 0.30
N LEU A 209 13.74 -19.39 0.68
CA LEU A 209 13.51 -18.01 0.29
C LEU A 209 14.40 -17.06 1.10
N ASP A 210 14.85 -16.00 0.45
CA ASP A 210 15.53 -14.89 1.12
C ASP A 210 14.61 -14.27 2.19
N ALA A 211 15.18 -13.87 3.33
CA ALA A 211 14.46 -13.27 4.44
C ALA A 211 13.69 -12.02 4.01
N VAL A 212 14.25 -11.22 3.09
CA VAL A 212 13.58 -10.05 2.51
C VAL A 212 12.32 -10.47 1.72
N ILE A 213 12.42 -11.52 0.90
CA ILE A 213 11.27 -12.03 0.12
C ILE A 213 10.19 -12.56 1.07
N VAL A 214 10.58 -13.32 2.10
CA VAL A 214 9.64 -13.80 3.11
C VAL A 214 8.92 -12.63 3.77
N ALA A 215 9.65 -11.58 4.17
CA ALA A 215 9.05 -10.38 4.76
C ALA A 215 8.05 -9.71 3.81
N LYS A 216 8.39 -9.56 2.52
CA LYS A 216 7.46 -9.02 1.51
C LYS A 216 6.20 -9.87 1.36
N LEU A 217 6.33 -11.19 1.29
CA LEU A 217 5.21 -12.12 1.18
C LEU A 217 4.28 -12.05 2.41
N ARG A 218 4.85 -11.98 3.62
CA ARG A 218 4.08 -11.81 4.86
C ARG A 218 3.34 -10.48 4.89
N ALA A 219 3.98 -9.38 4.50
CA ALA A 219 3.35 -8.08 4.41
C ALA A 219 2.19 -8.07 3.39
N ALA A 220 2.39 -8.66 2.20
CA ALA A 220 1.35 -8.77 1.18
C ALA A 220 0.17 -9.65 1.63
N ALA A 221 0.43 -10.76 2.33
CA ALA A 221 -0.61 -11.59 2.94
C ALA A 221 -1.37 -10.86 4.06
N GLY A 222 -0.67 -10.05 4.87
CA GLY A 222 -1.29 -9.19 5.87
C GLY A 222 -2.28 -8.23 5.23
N LEU A 223 -1.87 -7.55 4.15
CA LEU A 223 -2.70 -6.63 3.40
C LEU A 223 -3.95 -7.31 2.79
N ALA A 224 -3.78 -8.49 2.17
CA ALA A 224 -4.89 -9.25 1.62
C ALA A 224 -5.91 -9.70 2.69
N ASN A 225 -5.43 -10.07 3.88
CA ASN A 225 -6.30 -10.42 5.00
C ASN A 225 -7.01 -9.20 5.60
N LEU A 226 -6.34 -8.04 5.64
CA LEU A 226 -6.94 -6.78 6.10
C LEU A 226 -8.12 -6.38 5.22
N GLU A 227 -7.96 -6.44 3.90
CA GLU A 227 -9.00 -6.11 2.92
C GLU A 227 -10.18 -7.07 2.95
N THR A 228 -9.94 -8.35 3.26
CA THR A 228 -11.00 -9.33 3.48
C THR A 228 -11.60 -9.27 4.89
N LYS A 229 -11.28 -8.24 5.68
CA LYS A 229 -11.76 -7.99 7.06
C LYS A 229 -11.40 -9.09 8.06
N LYS A 230 -10.39 -9.90 7.75
CA LYS A 230 -9.89 -10.98 8.63
C LYS A 230 -8.79 -10.44 9.54
N TYR A 231 -9.15 -9.51 10.43
CA TYR A 231 -8.20 -8.74 11.24
C TYR A 231 -7.28 -9.61 12.11
N LYS A 232 -7.79 -10.72 12.67
CA LYS A 232 -6.96 -11.64 13.47
C LYS A 232 -5.85 -12.30 12.65
N LEU A 233 -6.13 -12.69 11.40
CA LEU A 233 -5.12 -13.28 10.51
C LEU A 233 -4.17 -12.20 9.97
N ALA A 234 -4.70 -11.02 9.66
CA ALA A 234 -3.89 -9.88 9.22
C ALA A 234 -2.86 -9.49 10.29
N ALA A 235 -3.27 -9.37 11.55
CA ALA A 235 -2.39 -9.09 12.68
C ALA A 235 -1.24 -10.10 12.77
N ARG A 236 -1.54 -11.39 12.71
CA ARG A 236 -0.52 -12.45 12.74
C ARG A 236 0.48 -12.31 11.59
N LYS A 237 0.02 -12.04 10.37
CA LYS A 237 0.90 -11.88 9.21
C LYS A 237 1.78 -10.63 9.28
N PHE A 238 1.24 -9.50 9.74
CA PHE A 238 2.05 -8.30 9.97
C PHE A 238 3.08 -8.51 11.08
N LEU A 239 2.76 -9.29 12.11
CA LEU A 239 3.69 -9.63 13.20
C LEU A 239 4.79 -10.60 12.80
N GLU A 240 4.49 -11.53 11.90
CA GLU A 240 5.46 -12.44 11.29
C GLU A 240 6.38 -11.73 10.29
N THR A 241 6.11 -10.45 9.97
CA THR A 241 6.94 -9.68 9.05
C THR A 241 8.21 -9.23 9.77
N GLY A 242 9.37 -9.74 9.32
CA GLY A 242 10.66 -9.42 9.92
C GLY A 242 11.14 -7.99 9.62
N PRO A 243 12.12 -7.49 10.40
CA PRO A 243 12.69 -6.14 10.22
C PRO A 243 13.42 -5.96 8.89
N GLU A 244 13.82 -7.07 8.24
CA GLU A 244 14.45 -7.12 6.91
C GLU A 244 13.61 -6.47 5.80
N LEU A 245 12.31 -6.24 6.05
CA LEU A 245 11.46 -5.51 5.12
C LEU A 245 12.04 -4.11 4.84
N GLY A 246 12.51 -3.39 5.86
CA GLY A 246 13.09 -2.05 5.75
C GLY A 246 12.37 -1.15 4.74
N SER A 247 13.13 -0.53 3.84
CA SER A 247 12.63 0.20 2.67
C SER A 247 12.59 -0.67 1.40
N ASN A 248 12.76 -1.99 1.51
CA ASN A 248 12.85 -2.88 0.35
C ASN A 248 11.51 -3.09 -0.35
N TYR A 249 10.38 -2.68 0.25
CA TYR A 249 9.02 -2.89 -0.28
C TYR A 249 8.18 -1.61 -0.36
N SER A 250 8.83 -0.46 -0.47
CA SER A 250 8.19 0.87 -0.54
C SER A 250 7.25 1.05 -1.75
N GLU A 251 7.33 0.17 -2.75
CA GLU A 251 6.39 0.07 -3.87
C GLU A 251 4.99 -0.42 -3.46
N VAL A 252 4.85 -1.05 -2.28
CA VAL A 252 3.57 -1.55 -1.75
C VAL A 252 3.27 -0.96 -0.37
N ILE A 253 4.19 -1.10 0.58
CA ILE A 253 3.94 -0.81 2.00
C ILE A 253 5.21 -0.38 2.72
N ALA A 254 5.08 0.60 3.61
CA ALA A 254 6.16 1.08 4.47
C ALA A 254 6.22 0.26 5.78
N PRO A 255 7.38 0.18 6.46
CA PRO A 255 7.46 -0.52 7.74
C PRO A 255 6.58 0.12 8.83
N GLN A 256 6.35 1.44 8.76
CA GLN A 256 5.41 2.16 9.62
C GLN A 256 3.97 1.66 9.43
N ASP A 257 3.54 1.42 8.19
CA ASP A 257 2.23 0.87 7.90
C ASP A 257 2.07 -0.54 8.49
N VAL A 258 3.09 -1.39 8.34
CA VAL A 258 3.08 -2.75 8.92
C VAL A 258 2.91 -2.69 10.44
N ALA A 259 3.63 -1.78 11.11
CA ALA A 259 3.54 -1.58 12.54
C ALA A 259 2.14 -1.10 12.96
N VAL A 260 1.61 -0.08 12.31
CA VAL A 260 0.30 0.50 12.63
C VAL A 260 -0.84 -0.49 12.33
N TYR A 261 -0.84 -1.10 11.14
CA TYR A 261 -1.87 -2.07 10.75
C TYR A 261 -1.82 -3.31 11.62
N GLY A 262 -0.63 -3.83 11.91
CA GLY A 262 -0.42 -4.95 12.83
C GLY A 262 -0.90 -4.63 14.24
N ALA A 263 -0.55 -3.46 14.79
CA ALA A 263 -0.95 -3.04 16.14
C ALA A 263 -2.46 -2.87 16.28
N LEU A 264 -3.09 -2.15 15.36
CA LEU A 264 -4.53 -1.91 15.41
C LEU A 264 -5.32 -3.20 15.22
N CYS A 265 -4.90 -4.06 14.29
CA CYS A 265 -5.54 -5.35 14.07
C CYS A 265 -5.36 -6.29 15.26
N ALA A 266 -4.18 -6.31 15.89
CA ALA A 266 -3.93 -7.12 17.08
C ALA A 266 -4.77 -6.62 18.26
N LEU A 267 -4.78 -5.31 18.52
CA LEU A 267 -5.56 -4.71 19.60
C LEU A 267 -7.06 -4.99 19.48
N ALA A 268 -7.58 -4.99 18.26
CA ALA A 268 -8.99 -5.23 18.01
C ALA A 268 -9.40 -6.71 18.07
N SER A 269 -8.48 -7.66 17.96
CA SER A 269 -8.82 -9.08 17.71
C SER A 269 -8.14 -10.13 18.59
N PHE A 270 -7.06 -9.78 19.28
CA PHE A 270 -6.32 -10.69 20.15
C PHE A 270 -6.84 -10.63 21.58
N ASP A 271 -6.78 -11.76 22.28
CA ASP A 271 -7.05 -11.81 23.71
C ASP A 271 -5.84 -11.33 24.53
N ARG A 272 -6.05 -11.09 25.84
CA ARG A 272 -5.01 -10.53 26.73
C ARG A 272 -3.73 -11.39 26.78
N SER A 273 -3.83 -12.70 26.56
CA SER A 273 -2.65 -13.57 26.58
C SER A 273 -1.84 -13.42 25.29
N GLU A 274 -2.50 -13.41 24.13
CA GLU A 274 -1.90 -13.13 22.83
C GLU A 274 -1.27 -11.71 22.79
N LEU A 275 -1.89 -10.73 23.43
CA LEU A 275 -1.41 -9.33 23.48
C LEU A 275 -0.17 -9.13 24.37
N LYS A 276 -0.01 -9.92 25.44
CA LYS A 276 1.21 -9.85 26.27
C LYS A 276 2.45 -10.30 25.49
N VAL A 277 2.29 -11.33 24.66
CA VAL A 277 3.35 -11.80 23.75
C VAL A 277 3.66 -10.72 22.70
N TYR A 278 2.64 -9.99 22.24
CA TYR A 278 2.79 -8.88 21.29
C TYR A 278 3.59 -7.70 21.83
N LEU A 279 3.29 -7.20 23.03
CA LEU A 279 3.96 -6.03 23.60
C LEU A 279 5.46 -6.25 23.77
N LEU A 280 5.88 -7.48 24.11
CA LEU A 280 7.29 -7.86 24.17
C LEU A 280 7.98 -7.80 22.79
N PHE A 281 7.27 -8.19 21.73
CA PHE A 281 7.81 -8.21 20.36
C PHE A 281 7.83 -6.82 19.72
N PHE A 282 6.79 -6.01 19.92
CA PHE A 282 6.70 -4.64 19.41
C PHE A 282 7.79 -3.74 19.99
N PHE A 283 8.10 -3.91 21.28
CA PHE A 283 9.20 -3.19 21.95
C PHE A 283 10.57 -3.54 21.38
N PHE A 284 10.75 -4.79 20.93
CA PHE A 284 12.03 -5.27 20.41
C PHE A 284 12.28 -4.89 18.94
N CYS A 285 11.23 -4.80 18.12
CA CYS A 285 11.36 -4.66 16.67
C CYS A 285 11.15 -3.23 16.13
N CYS A 286 10.36 -2.38 16.82
CA CYS A 286 9.93 -1.09 16.26
C CYS A 286 10.50 0.17 16.96
N VAL A 287 11.20 0.05 18.10
CA VAL A 287 11.69 1.23 18.82
C VAL A 287 13.18 1.12 19.19
N PRO A 288 14.11 1.42 18.25
CA PRO A 288 15.54 1.52 18.58
C PRO A 288 15.84 2.65 19.60
N SER A 289 15.00 3.69 19.63
CA SER A 289 15.19 4.91 20.41
C SER A 289 14.85 4.80 21.90
N VAL A 290 14.23 3.73 22.37
CA VAL A 290 13.94 3.51 23.81
C VAL A 290 15.10 2.83 24.54
N TRP A 291 16.10 2.33 23.82
CA TRP A 291 17.29 1.70 24.40
C TRP A 291 18.14 2.65 25.27
N SER A 292 18.08 3.96 25.04
CA SER A 292 18.84 4.94 25.85
C SER A 292 18.16 5.35 27.17
N VAL A 293 16.91 4.94 27.43
CA VAL A 293 16.18 5.38 28.65
C VAL A 293 15.92 4.22 29.63
N GLY A 294 16.12 2.95 29.20
CA GLY A 294 15.71 1.77 29.98
C GLY A 294 16.80 1.03 30.77
N TYR A 295 18.09 1.25 30.51
CA TYR A 295 19.20 0.58 31.23
C TYR A 295 19.91 1.53 32.19
N GLY A 296 19.12 2.12 33.08
CA GLY A 296 19.62 3.05 34.09
C GLY A 296 19.10 2.81 35.50
N TYR A 297 18.57 1.63 35.84
CA TYR A 297 18.25 1.29 37.23
C TYR A 297 18.22 -0.23 37.45
N THR A 298 19.40 -0.83 37.57
CA THR A 298 19.64 -1.94 38.51
C THR A 298 21.14 -1.98 38.80
N GLU A 299 21.60 -1.12 39.70
CA GLU A 299 22.76 -1.41 40.55
C GLU A 299 22.34 -1.20 42.01
N ILE A 300 22.75 -2.18 42.83
CA ILE A 300 22.68 -2.33 44.30
C ILE A 300 21.36 -2.89 44.85
#